data_AF-A0A151B0D0-F1
#
_entry.id   AF-A0A151B0D0-F1
#
_cell.length_a   1.000
_cell.length_b   1.000
_cell.length_c   1.000
_cell.angle_alpha   90.00
_cell.angle_beta   90.00
_cell.angle_gamma   90.00
#
_symmetry.space_group_name_H-M   'P 1'
#
loop_
_entity.id
_entity.type
_entity.pdbx_description
1 polymer ?
#
loop_
_entity_poly.entity_id
_entity_poly.type
_entity_poly.pdbx_seq_one_letter_code
_entity_poly.pdbx_strand_id
1 'polypeptide(L)'
;MNLQEAVRQVNEASNSELGFLRDRAKGDVRHLIGREVIFEDVAVVTSKYYNNENILFTIRGDNAHYFRICSGPVVESVKKLMEGLTNDGKDWDAIAVTINEVRSHQGRRYYVLTARILEEAEEQIAL
;
A
#
# COMPACT_ATOMS: atom_id res chain seq x y z
N MET A 1 -14.46 -10.49 0.88
CA MET A 1 -13.12 -11.14 0.97
C MET A 1 -12.52 -10.85 2.34
N ASN A 2 -11.98 -11.83 3.06
CA ASN A 2 -11.36 -11.56 4.38
C ASN A 2 -9.95 -10.96 4.25
N LEU A 3 -9.36 -10.48 5.35
CA LEU A 3 -8.06 -9.80 5.32
C LEU A 3 -6.94 -10.74 4.84
N GLN A 4 -6.97 -12.01 5.24
CA GLN A 4 -5.97 -12.99 4.84
C GLN A 4 -5.99 -13.25 3.33
N GLU A 5 -7.18 -13.38 2.74
CA GLU A 5 -7.34 -13.52 1.31
C GLU A 5 -6.93 -12.24 0.56
N ALA A 6 -7.28 -11.07 1.09
CA ALA A 6 -6.87 -9.79 0.52
C ALA A 6 -5.34 -9.65 0.45
N VAL A 7 -4.65 -9.91 1.55
CA VAL A 7 -3.18 -9.89 1.62
C VAL A 7 -2.56 -10.89 0.65
N ARG A 8 -3.09 -12.12 0.60
CA ARG A 8 -2.64 -13.14 -0.36
C ARG A 8 -2.78 -12.64 -1.81
N GLN A 9 -3.95 -12.12 -2.18
CA GLN A 9 -4.20 -11.62 -3.53
C GLN A 9 -3.29 -10.44 -3.90
N VAL A 10 -3.02 -9.53 -2.98
CA VAL A 10 -2.08 -8.41 -3.21
C VAL A 10 -0.66 -8.90 -3.46
N ASN A 11 -0.20 -9.85 -2.66
CA ASN A 11 1.14 -10.43 -2.82
C ASN A 11 1.26 -11.26 -4.10
N GLU A 12 0.20 -11.93 -4.56
CA GLU A 12 0.16 -12.65 -5.84
C GLU A 12 0.07 -11.69 -7.05
N ALA A 13 -0.68 -10.59 -6.91
CA ALA A 13 -0.85 -9.57 -7.95
C ALA A 13 0.37 -8.66 -8.14
N SER A 14 1.36 -8.77 -7.26
CA SER A 14 2.62 -8.00 -7.26
C SER A 14 3.50 -8.22 -8.51
N ASN A 15 3.03 -8.91 -9.55
CA ASN A 15 3.69 -9.02 -10.85
C ASN A 15 3.22 -7.97 -11.88
N SER A 16 2.41 -6.98 -11.47
CA SER A 16 1.82 -5.98 -12.37
C SER A 16 2.51 -4.62 -12.24
N GLU A 17 2.79 -4.01 -13.40
CA GLU A 17 3.60 -2.80 -13.56
C GLU A 17 3.05 -1.61 -12.76
N LEU A 18 3.84 -1.04 -11.84
CA LEU A 18 3.48 0.22 -11.18
C LEU A 18 4.06 1.45 -11.88
N GLY A 19 3.20 2.46 -12.13
CA GLY A 19 3.57 3.75 -12.69
C GLY A 19 3.70 4.84 -11.61
N PHE A 20 4.83 5.55 -11.58
CA PHE A 20 5.10 6.62 -10.60
C PHE A 20 5.13 7.96 -11.29
N LEU A 21 4.61 8.98 -10.60
CA LEU A 21 4.89 10.36 -10.94
C LEU A 21 6.30 10.69 -10.43
N ARG A 22 7.32 10.41 -11.24
CA ARG A 22 8.69 10.87 -10.92
C ARG A 22 8.71 12.39 -10.75
N ASP A 23 9.49 12.85 -9.77
CA ASP A 23 9.92 14.24 -9.61
C ASP A 23 8.80 15.24 -9.28
N ARG A 24 7.70 14.78 -8.68
CA ARG A 24 6.72 15.66 -8.01
C ARG A 24 6.98 15.66 -6.51
N ALA A 25 7.45 16.79 -5.98
CA ALA A 25 7.79 16.99 -4.57
C ALA A 25 6.64 16.77 -3.56
N LYS A 26 5.39 16.66 -4.03
CA LYS A 26 4.24 16.28 -3.20
C LYS A 26 4.01 14.76 -3.33
N GLY A 27 4.39 13.99 -2.31
CA GLY A 27 4.13 12.55 -2.24
C GLY A 27 5.23 11.67 -2.84
N ASP A 28 6.50 12.01 -2.63
CA ASP A 28 7.62 11.16 -3.03
C ASP A 28 7.72 9.92 -2.14
N VAL A 29 7.07 8.85 -2.58
CA VAL A 29 7.12 7.52 -1.96
C VAL A 29 8.49 6.84 -2.11
N ARG A 30 9.48 7.45 -2.80
CA ARG A 30 10.84 6.86 -2.92
C ARG A 30 11.48 6.61 -1.55
N HIS A 31 11.25 7.48 -0.59
CA HIS A 31 11.77 7.32 0.77
C HIS A 31 11.10 6.20 1.58
N LEU A 32 10.00 5.63 1.04
CA LEU A 32 9.30 4.47 1.59
C LEU A 32 9.71 3.16 0.89
N ILE A 33 10.48 3.21 -0.20
CA ILE A 33 10.85 2.00 -0.95
C ILE A 33 11.67 1.06 -0.06
N GLY A 34 11.26 -0.21 -0.02
CA GLY A 34 11.91 -1.27 0.76
C GLY A 34 11.69 -1.14 2.27
N ARG A 35 10.88 -0.18 2.72
CA ARG A 35 10.52 -0.02 4.13
C ARG A 35 9.14 -0.58 4.38
N GLU A 36 9.03 -1.30 5.48
CA GLU A 36 7.75 -1.69 6.03
C GLU A 36 7.13 -0.51 6.78
N VAL A 37 5.90 -0.16 6.41
CA VAL A 37 5.16 0.96 6.99
C VAL A 37 3.72 0.55 7.29
N ILE A 38 3.13 1.20 8.28
CA ILE A 38 1.70 1.10 8.56
C ILE A 38 1.07 2.36 7.99
N PHE A 39 0.07 2.21 7.13
CA PHE A 39 -0.66 3.34 6.58
C PHE A 39 -1.61 3.92 7.64
N GLU A 40 -1.83 5.23 7.56
CA GLU A 40 -2.82 5.97 8.34
C GLU A 40 -3.59 6.91 7.38
N ASP A 41 -4.77 7.38 7.78
CA ASP A 41 -5.61 8.33 7.03
C ASP A 41 -5.75 8.04 5.53
N VAL A 42 -6.00 6.77 5.17
CA VAL A 42 -6.03 6.33 3.77
C VAL A 42 -7.30 6.78 3.06
N ALA A 43 -7.14 7.46 1.93
CA ALA A 43 -8.24 7.91 1.09
C ALA A 43 -8.00 7.59 -0.40
N VAL A 44 -9.05 7.07 -1.06
CA VAL A 44 -9.09 6.93 -2.53
C VAL A 44 -9.71 8.19 -3.12
N VAL A 45 -8.99 8.88 -4.01
CA VAL A 45 -9.48 10.09 -4.67
C VAL A 45 -9.35 10.02 -6.19
N THR A 46 -10.41 10.42 -6.88
CA THR A 46 -10.40 10.52 -8.35
C THR A 46 -9.76 11.84 -8.79
N SER A 47 -8.76 11.77 -9.64
CA SER A 47 -8.14 12.95 -10.26
C SER A 47 -9.10 13.56 -11.29
N LYS A 48 -9.32 14.87 -11.19
CA LYS A 48 -10.05 15.65 -12.20
C LYS A 48 -9.38 15.61 -13.58
N TYR A 49 -8.05 15.46 -13.58
CA TYR A 49 -7.27 15.32 -14.80
C TYR A 49 -7.10 13.81 -15.03
N TYR A 50 -7.57 13.29 -16.16
CA TYR A 50 -7.42 11.90 -16.61
C TYR A 50 -8.33 10.84 -16.00
N ASN A 51 -9.31 11.20 -15.16
CA ASN A 51 -10.28 10.25 -14.55
C ASN A 51 -9.58 9.04 -13.87
N ASN A 52 -8.37 9.27 -13.34
CA ASN A 52 -7.56 8.24 -12.69
C ASN A 52 -7.67 8.37 -11.18
N GLU A 53 -7.85 7.25 -10.48
CA GLU A 53 -7.84 7.20 -9.02
C GLU A 53 -6.42 7.28 -8.47
N ASN A 54 -6.33 7.77 -7.23
CA ASN A 54 -5.09 7.91 -6.49
C ASN A 54 -5.36 7.52 -5.04
N ILE A 55 -4.34 6.99 -4.39
CA ILE A 55 -4.35 6.79 -2.94
C ILE A 55 -3.61 7.97 -2.30
N LEU A 56 -4.22 8.61 -1.32
CA LEU A 56 -3.52 9.49 -0.37
C LEU A 56 -3.50 8.79 0.99
N PHE A 57 -2.39 8.93 1.70
CA PHE A 57 -2.21 8.33 3.02
C PHE A 57 -1.11 9.06 3.79
N THR A 58 -1.15 8.92 5.11
CA THR A 58 -0.04 9.17 6.03
C THR A 58 0.56 7.83 6.46
N ILE A 59 1.69 7.85 7.15
CA ILE A 59 2.27 6.63 7.74
C ILE A 59 2.46 6.82 9.23
N ARG A 60 2.27 5.73 9.98
CA ARG A 60 2.47 5.73 11.42
C ARG A 60 3.86 6.22 11.79
N GLY A 61 3.91 7.24 12.66
CA GLY A 61 5.15 7.84 13.14
C GLY A 61 5.77 8.89 12.20
N ASP A 62 5.15 9.22 11.07
CA ASP A 62 5.51 10.37 10.24
C ASP A 62 4.33 11.37 10.17
N ASN A 63 4.34 12.32 11.09
CA ASN A 63 3.25 13.28 11.25
C ASN A 63 3.42 14.51 10.34
N ALA A 64 4.48 14.56 9.53
CA ALA A 64 4.85 15.74 8.76
C ALA A 64 4.51 15.62 7.26
N HIS A 65 4.36 14.39 6.75
CA HIS A 65 4.25 14.15 5.32
C HIS A 65 2.96 13.41 4.93
N TYR A 66 2.41 13.82 3.79
CA TYR A 66 1.38 13.07 3.08
C TYR A 66 1.98 12.43 1.83
N PHE A 67 1.61 11.19 1.59
CA PHE A 67 2.04 10.40 0.45
C PHE A 67 0.92 10.24 -0.56
N ARG A 68 1.29 10.02 -1.82
CA ARG A 68 0.34 9.80 -2.90
C ARG A 68 0.84 8.72 -3.86
N ILE A 69 -0.02 7.79 -4.24
CA ILE A 69 0.25 6.79 -5.27
C ILE A 69 -0.79 6.89 -6.38
N CYS A 70 -0.34 6.85 -7.64
CA CYS A 70 -1.15 7.15 -8.83
C CYS A 70 -1.06 6.03 -9.88
N SER A 71 -1.22 4.77 -9.47
CA SER A 71 -1.13 3.62 -10.37
C SER A 71 -2.34 2.71 -10.17
N GLY A 72 -3.07 2.43 -11.26
CA GLY A 72 -4.28 1.59 -11.24
C GLY A 72 -4.07 0.28 -10.47
N PRO A 73 -3.05 -0.54 -10.78
CA PRO A 73 -2.76 -1.76 -10.03
C PRO A 73 -2.52 -1.54 -8.52
N VAL A 74 -1.81 -0.48 -8.09
CA VAL A 74 -1.68 -0.19 -6.64
C VAL A 74 -3.02 0.20 -6.04
N VAL A 75 -3.75 1.09 -6.71
CA VAL A 75 -5.05 1.56 -6.21
C VAL A 75 -5.96 0.37 -5.95
N GLU A 76 -6.01 -0.57 -6.90
CA GLU A 76 -6.78 -1.80 -6.74
C GLU A 76 -6.25 -2.69 -5.60
N SER A 77 -4.93 -2.85 -5.47
CA SER A 77 -4.35 -3.57 -4.32
C SER A 77 -4.72 -2.91 -2.97
N VAL A 78 -4.66 -1.59 -2.87
CA VAL A 78 -5.02 -0.86 -1.64
C VAL A 78 -6.52 -1.01 -1.35
N LYS A 79 -7.39 -0.89 -2.35
CA LYS A 79 -8.83 -1.12 -2.19
C LYS A 79 -9.15 -2.54 -1.71
N LYS A 80 -8.44 -3.56 -2.23
CA LYS A 80 -8.58 -4.94 -1.76
C LYS A 80 -8.22 -5.07 -0.28
N LEU A 81 -7.14 -4.42 0.17
CA LEU A 81 -6.78 -4.40 1.59
C LEU A 81 -7.85 -3.68 2.42
N MET A 82 -8.36 -2.53 1.95
CA MET A 82 -9.47 -1.83 2.62
C MET A 82 -10.71 -2.71 2.77
N GLU A 83 -11.07 -3.46 1.73
CA GLU A 83 -12.20 -4.40 1.77
C GLU A 83 -11.95 -5.52 2.80
N GLY A 84 -10.76 -6.11 2.79
CA GLY A 84 -10.36 -7.16 3.74
C GLY A 84 -10.37 -6.69 5.19
N LEU A 85 -9.81 -5.50 5.44
CA LEU A 85 -9.81 -4.84 6.76
C LEU A 85 -11.24 -4.60 7.25
N THR A 86 -12.09 -4.01 6.40
CA THR A 86 -13.49 -3.71 6.73
C THR A 86 -14.28 -4.98 7.07
N ASN A 87 -14.11 -6.04 6.27
CA ASN A 87 -14.85 -7.29 6.47
C ASN A 87 -14.46 -8.02 7.76
N ASP A 88 -13.20 -7.90 8.19
CA ASP A 88 -12.71 -8.50 9.42
C ASP A 88 -12.83 -7.55 10.63
N GLY A 89 -13.37 -6.34 10.45
CA GLY A 89 -13.54 -5.34 11.51
C GLY A 89 -12.21 -4.77 12.04
N LYS A 90 -11.17 -4.76 11.20
CA LYS A 90 -9.81 -4.30 11.53
C LYS A 90 -9.49 -2.97 10.87
N ASP A 91 -8.50 -2.25 11.42
CA ASP A 91 -7.95 -1.03 10.82
C ASP A 91 -6.55 -1.31 10.23
N TRP A 92 -5.96 -0.32 9.58
CA TRP A 92 -4.65 -0.41 8.94
C TRP A 92 -3.52 -0.82 9.88
N ASP A 93 -3.70 -0.67 11.18
CA ASP A 93 -2.76 -1.11 12.21
C ASP A 93 -2.63 -2.63 12.35
N ALA A 94 -3.54 -3.39 11.74
CA ALA A 94 -3.46 -4.84 11.63
C ALA A 94 -2.55 -5.31 10.50
N ILE A 95 -2.06 -4.42 9.63
CA ILE A 95 -1.21 -4.79 8.50
C ILE A 95 0.00 -3.88 8.33
N ALA A 96 1.09 -4.48 7.88
CA ALA A 96 2.28 -3.79 7.41
C ALA A 96 2.31 -3.83 5.88
N VAL A 97 2.58 -2.70 5.25
CA VAL A 97 2.67 -2.54 3.80
C VAL A 97 4.12 -2.21 3.43
N THR A 98 4.61 -2.81 2.36
CA THR A 98 5.93 -2.50 1.78
C THR A 98 5.78 -2.18 0.29
N ILE A 99 6.41 -1.09 -0.13
CA ILE A 99 6.51 -0.72 -1.55
C ILE A 99 7.91 -1.08 -2.01
N ASN A 100 8.07 -1.97 -2.99
CA ASN A 100 9.38 -2.39 -3.51
C ASN A 100 9.61 -1.88 -4.93
N GLU A 101 10.86 -1.63 -5.33
CA GLU A 101 11.23 -1.39 -6.74
C GLU A 101 11.70 -2.72 -7.36
N VAL A 102 11.12 -3.12 -8.49
CA VAL A 102 11.47 -4.32 -9.25
C VAL A 102 11.92 -3.90 -10.65
N ARG A 103 12.95 -4.54 -11.19
CA ARG A 103 13.41 -4.32 -12.58
C ARG A 103 12.97 -5.48 -13.47
N SER A 104 12.34 -5.20 -14.62
CA SER A 104 12.15 -6.25 -15.62
C SER A 104 13.45 -6.63 -16.31
N HIS A 105 13.42 -7.76 -17.00
CA HIS A 105 14.47 -8.21 -17.90
C HIS A 105 14.86 -7.17 -18.97
N GLN A 106 13.94 -6.25 -19.35
CA GLN A 106 14.21 -5.16 -20.29
C GLN A 106 14.74 -3.89 -19.61
N GLY A 107 15.08 -3.93 -18.32
CA GLY A 107 15.62 -2.81 -17.55
C GLY A 107 14.59 -1.75 -17.13
N ARG A 108 13.30 -1.99 -17.39
CA ARG A 108 12.23 -1.09 -16.94
C ARG A 108 12.01 -1.27 -15.43
N ARG A 109 11.81 -0.15 -14.74
CA ARG A 109 11.51 -0.15 -13.31
C ARG A 109 10.02 -0.17 -13.11
N TYR A 110 9.60 -1.13 -12.33
CA TYR A 110 8.28 -1.24 -11.75
C TYR A 110 8.45 -1.11 -10.27
N TYR A 111 7.34 -0.93 -9.62
CA TYR A 111 7.31 -1.07 -8.20
C TYR A 111 6.28 -2.14 -7.92
N VAL A 112 6.17 -2.60 -6.68
CA VAL A 112 5.14 -3.56 -6.27
C VAL A 112 4.71 -3.22 -4.85
N LEU A 113 3.45 -3.50 -4.51
CA LEU A 113 2.95 -3.33 -3.14
C LEU A 113 2.71 -4.72 -2.56
N THR A 114 3.39 -5.02 -1.46
CA THR A 114 3.19 -6.23 -0.67
C THR A 114 2.63 -5.87 0.70
N ALA A 115 1.89 -6.78 1.31
CA ALA A 115 1.36 -6.61 2.66
C ALA A 115 1.60 -7.86 3.50
N ARG A 116 1.67 -7.69 4.83
CA ARG A 116 1.61 -8.77 5.81
C ARG A 116 0.67 -8.40 6.94
N ILE A 117 0.03 -9.41 7.52
CA ILE A 117 -0.75 -9.23 8.74
C ILE A 117 0.21 -9.12 9.92
N LEU A 118 -0.07 -8.16 10.80
CA LEU A 118 0.58 -8.05 12.11
C LEU A 118 -0.21 -8.93 13.07
N GLU A 119 0.45 -9.93 13.65
CA GLU A 119 -0.15 -10.73 14.72
C GLU A 119 -0.41 -9.82 15.91
N GLU A 120 -1.62 -9.89 16.48
CA GLU A 120 -1.94 -9.17 17.72
C GLU A 120 -0.98 -9.68 18.81
N ALA A 121 -0.29 -8.76 19.48
CA ALA A 121 0.69 -9.08 20.52
C ALA A 121 0.08 -9.79 21.76
N GLU A 122 -1.20 -10.13 21.74
CA GLU A 122 -1.93 -10.75 22.85
C GLU A 122 -1.50 -12.20 23.14
N GLU A 123 -0.81 -12.90 22.24
CA GLU A 123 -0.30 -14.26 22.51
C GLU A 123 1.02 -14.32 23.30
N GLN A 124 1.71 -13.19 23.56
CA GLN A 124 2.98 -13.22 24.33
C GLN A 124 2.83 -13.00 25.84
N ILE A 125 1.62 -12.74 26.35
CA ILE A 125 1.38 -12.57 27.80
C ILE A 125 0.79 -13.86 28.42
N ALA A 126 0.52 -14.89 27.62
CA ALA A 126 0.00 -16.17 28.08
C ALA A 126 1.06 -17.27 28.17
N LEU A 127 2.18 -17.05 28.87
CA LEU A 127 3.10 -18.11 29.34
C LEU A 127 3.81 -17.71 30.63
#